data_AF-I3S7E8-F1
#
_entry.id   AF-I3S7E8-F1
#
_cell.length_a   1.000
_cell.length_b   1.000
_cell.length_c   1.000
_cell.angle_alpha   90.00
_cell.angle_beta   90.00
_cell.angle_gamma   90.00
#
_symmetry.space_group_name_H-M   'P 1'
#
loop_
_entity.id
_entity.type
_entity.pdbx_description
1 polymer ?
#
loop_
_entity_poly.entity_id
_entity_poly.type
_entity_poly.pdbx_seq_one_letter_code
_entity_poly.pdbx_strand_id
1 'polypeptide(L)'
;MNYDYKKTDFVVWLMKDYGVRESWIKLLTIPYLPNPEDFSYSGPYCISENGEVLLMFEFDLILYDPRDHSFRYPRIEGGKGWFDAEVYVESLVSPMKD
;
A
#
# COMPACT_ATOMS: atom_id res chain seq x y z
N MET A 1 0.07 31.94 3.75
CA MET A 1 -0.71 31.14 4.72
C MET A 1 -0.06 29.77 4.72
N ASN A 2 0.69 29.45 5.78
CA ASN A 2 1.41 28.18 5.88
C ASN A 2 0.51 27.19 6.62
N TYR A 3 -0.15 26.30 5.89
CA TYR A 3 -0.88 25.21 6.50
C TYR A 3 0.13 24.14 6.85
N ASP A 4 0.58 24.13 8.10
CA ASP A 4 1.43 23.08 8.69
C ASP A 4 0.60 21.79 8.88
N TYR A 5 0.08 21.23 7.78
CA TYR A 5 -0.49 19.88 7.74
C TYR A 5 0.65 18.89 7.53
N LYS A 6 1.52 18.74 8.53
CA LYS A 6 2.42 17.59 8.56
C LYS A 6 1.57 16.34 8.73
N LYS A 7 1.28 15.69 7.61
CA LYS A 7 0.72 14.34 7.61
C LYS A 7 1.78 13.45 8.25
N THR A 8 1.63 13.13 9.53
CA THR A 8 2.61 12.33 10.28
C THR A 8 2.51 10.86 9.90
N ASP A 9 1.28 10.42 9.64
CA ASP A 9 0.97 9.01 9.44
C ASP A 9 -0.10 8.78 8.37
N PHE A 10 0.02 7.65 7.69
CA PHE A 10 -0.97 7.08 6.82
C PHE A 10 -1.66 5.91 7.52
N VAL A 11 -2.99 5.93 7.56
CA VAL A 11 -3.79 4.92 8.27
C VAL A 11 -4.50 4.02 7.27
N VAL A 12 -4.27 2.71 7.41
CA VAL A 12 -5.00 1.70 6.63
C VAL A 12 -6.17 1.18 7.46
N TRP A 13 -7.36 1.21 6.87
CA TRP A 13 -8.58 0.67 7.45
C TRP A 13 -9.05 -0.57 6.70
N LEU A 14 -9.56 -1.56 7.44
CA LEU A 14 -10.17 -2.76 6.89
C LEU A 14 -11.66 -2.76 7.17
N MET A 15 -12.47 -2.88 6.12
CA MET A 15 -13.90 -3.12 6.24
C MET A 15 -14.14 -4.62 6.47
N LYS A 16 -14.67 -4.99 7.64
CA LYS A 16 -14.99 -6.38 7.95
C LYS A 16 -16.26 -6.84 7.25
N ASP A 17 -17.28 -6.00 7.26
CA ASP A 17 -18.58 -6.27 6.63
C ASP A 17 -18.87 -5.18 5.59
N TYR A 18 -19.17 -5.61 4.37
CA TYR A 18 -19.35 -4.70 3.24
C TYR A 18 -20.46 -3.67 3.52
N GLY A 19 -20.11 -2.38 3.45
CA GLY A 19 -21.03 -1.26 3.64
C GLY A 19 -21.42 -0.94 5.09
N VAL A 20 -20.94 -1.71 6.08
CA VAL A 20 -21.28 -1.47 7.50
C VAL A 20 -20.22 -0.59 8.14
N ARG A 21 -20.57 0.66 8.49
CA ARG A 21 -19.65 1.66 9.05
C ARG A 21 -18.99 1.20 10.35
N GLU A 22 -19.74 0.51 11.20
CA GLU A 22 -19.29 0.04 12.51
C GLU A 22 -18.33 -1.16 12.39
N SER A 23 -18.24 -1.78 11.21
CA SER A 23 -17.36 -2.92 10.93
C SER A 23 -15.94 -2.51 10.50
N TRP A 24 -15.70 -1.21 10.29
CA TRP A 24 -14.39 -0.71 9.91
C TRP A 24 -13.43 -0.76 11.10
N ILE A 25 -12.35 -1.49 10.93
CA ILE A 25 -11.29 -1.59 11.94
C ILE A 25 -10.01 -0.93 11.41
N LYS A 26 -9.30 -0.24 12.30
CA LYS A 26 -7.97 0.28 11.99
C LYS A 26 -7.02 -0.90 11.87
N LEU A 27 -6.49 -1.14 10.67
CA LEU A 27 -5.61 -2.28 10.42
C LEU A 27 -4.18 -1.96 10.86
N LEU A 28 -3.64 -0.82 10.45
CA LEU A 28 -2.29 -0.38 10.80
C LEU A 28 -2.07 1.11 10.55
N THR A 29 -0.96 1.62 11.08
CA THR A 29 -0.48 3.00 10.90
C THR A 29 0.92 2.94 10.31
N ILE A 30 1.16 3.70 9.24
CA ILE A 30 2.43 3.79 8.54
C ILE A 30 2.95 5.22 8.70
N PRO A 31 4.12 5.44 9.31
CA PRO A 31 4.70 6.78 9.37
C PRO A 31 5.06 7.27 7.97
N TYR A 32 4.94 8.57 7.72
CA TYR A 32 5.40 9.14 6.46
C TYR A 32 6.93 9.17 6.40
N LEU A 33 7.48 8.76 5.25
CA LEU A 33 8.87 9.03 4.92
C LEU A 33 9.10 10.55 4.86
N PRO A 34 10.34 11.02 5.10
CA PRO A 34 10.66 12.44 5.03
C PRO A 34 10.28 13.00 3.64
N ASN A 35 9.57 14.12 3.61
CA ASN A 35 8.98 14.78 2.42
C ASN A 35 7.59 14.31 1.93
N PRO A 36 6.57 14.18 2.80
CA PRO A 36 5.20 13.84 2.36
C PRO A 36 4.44 15.00 1.71
N GLU A 37 5.00 16.22 1.72
CA GLU A 37 4.32 17.43 1.23
C GLU A 37 4.07 17.39 -0.28
N ASP A 38 4.96 16.75 -1.05
CA ASP A 38 4.83 16.64 -2.50
C ASP A 38 4.16 15.32 -2.95
N PHE A 39 4.25 14.27 -2.13
CA PHE A 39 3.75 12.93 -2.49
C PHE A 39 3.09 12.22 -1.30
N SER A 40 1.86 11.75 -1.51
CA SER A 40 1.22 10.80 -0.59
C SER A 40 1.48 9.36 -1.02
N TYR A 41 1.48 8.44 -0.06
CA TYR A 41 1.39 7.01 -0.35
C TYR A 41 0.17 6.68 -1.20
N SER A 42 0.33 5.70 -2.10
CA SER A 42 -0.80 5.03 -2.73
C SER A 42 -1.67 4.30 -1.70
N GLY A 43 -2.82 3.79 -2.14
CA GLY A 43 -3.45 2.67 -1.44
C GLY A 43 -2.49 1.45 -1.40
N PRO A 44 -2.60 0.58 -0.37
CA PRO A 44 -1.79 -0.63 -0.31
C PRO A 44 -2.15 -1.55 -1.49
N TYR A 45 -1.14 -1.99 -2.25
CA TYR A 45 -1.32 -2.95 -3.34
C TYR A 45 -1.47 -4.37 -2.80
N CYS A 46 -0.73 -4.70 -1.75
CA CYS A 46 -0.88 -5.96 -1.05
C CYS A 46 -0.53 -5.82 0.44
N ILE A 47 -1.12 -6.70 1.23
CA ILE A 47 -0.79 -6.91 2.63
C ILE A 47 -0.50 -8.39 2.78
N SER A 48 0.72 -8.73 3.16
CA SER A 48 1.11 -10.14 3.37
C SER A 48 0.46 -10.70 4.63
N GLU A 49 0.49 -12.02 4.79
CA GLU A 49 0.02 -12.70 6.01
C GLU A 49 0.75 -12.21 7.27
N ASN A 50 2.01 -11.76 7.12
CA ASN A 50 2.81 -11.22 8.21
C ASN A 50 2.52 -9.73 8.50
N GLY A 51 1.60 -9.11 7.75
CA GLY A 51 1.23 -7.70 7.89
C GLY A 51 2.15 -6.72 7.18
N GLU A 52 3.17 -7.18 6.45
CA GLU A 52 3.99 -6.30 5.59
C GLU A 52 3.11 -5.71 4.49
N VAL A 53 3.25 -4.41 4.26
CA VAL A 53 2.42 -3.63 3.33
C VAL A 53 3.25 -3.18 2.15
N LEU A 54 2.83 -3.54 0.94
CA LEU A 54 3.39 -3.00 -0.29
C LEU A 54 2.57 -1.80 -0.74
N LEU A 55 3.23 -0.68 -0.96
CA LEU A 55 2.63 0.56 -1.45
C LEU A 55 3.63 1.32 -2.32
N MET A 56 3.17 2.32 -3.05
CA MET A 56 4.02 3.22 -3.82
C MET A 56 4.18 4.54 -3.08
N PHE A 57 5.41 5.05 -3.12
CA PHE A 57 5.76 6.39 -2.69
C PHE A 57 6.61 7.04 -3.79
N GLU A 58 6.20 8.24 -4.21
CA GLU A 58 6.73 8.90 -5.41
C GLU A 58 6.57 7.99 -6.65
N PHE A 59 7.65 7.33 -7.09
CA PHE A 59 7.68 6.43 -8.24
C PHE A 59 8.33 5.08 -7.90
N ASP A 60 8.51 4.80 -6.61
CA ASP A 60 9.12 3.57 -6.10
C ASP A 60 8.09 2.74 -5.34
N LEU A 61 8.15 1.43 -5.53
CA LEU A 61 7.49 0.49 -4.63
C LEU A 61 8.28 0.39 -3.34
N ILE A 62 7.58 0.45 -2.21
CA ILE A 62 8.13 0.32 -0.88
C ILE A 62 7.36 -0.74 -0.09
N LEU A 63 8.09 -1.52 0.70
CA LEU A 63 7.55 -2.46 1.66
C LEU A 63 7.72 -1.87 3.05
N TYR A 64 6.61 -1.70 3.76
CA TYR A 64 6.60 -1.34 5.17
C TYR A 64 6.41 -2.59 6.02
N ASP A 65 7.30 -2.81 6.98
CA ASP A 65 7.15 -3.85 8.00
C ASP A 65 6.66 -3.22 9.31
N PRO A 66 5.43 -3.52 9.76
CA PRO A 66 4.89 -2.94 10.98
C PRO A 66 5.53 -3.48 12.26
N ARG A 67 6.31 -4.58 12.20
CA ARG A 67 6.90 -5.22 13.39
C ARG A 67 8.12 -4.46 13.90
N ASP A 68 8.91 -3.92 13.00
CA ASP A 68 10.13 -3.16 13.30
C ASP A 68 10.06 -1.70 12.82
N HIS A 69 8.93 -1.29 12.25
CA HIS A 69 8.68 0.05 11.70
C HIS A 69 9.69 0.44 10.60
N SER A 70 10.13 -0.54 9.81
CA SER A 70 11.12 -0.32 8.75
C SER A 70 10.49 -0.22 7.36
N PHE A 71 11.19 0.49 6.48
CA PHE A 71 10.89 0.54 5.05
C PHE A 71 11.99 -0.15 4.27
N ARG A 72 11.59 -0.96 3.28
CA ARG A 72 12.49 -1.62 2.33
C ARG A 72 12.08 -1.32 0.91
N TYR A 73 13.06 -1.19 0.03
CA TYR A 73 12.86 -1.01 -1.40
C TYR A 73 13.08 -2.38 -2.08
N PRO A 74 12.01 -3.11 -2.45
CA PRO A 74 12.15 -4.36 -3.17
C PRO A 74 12.86 -4.14 -4.51
N ARG A 75 13.73 -5.07 -4.89
CA ARG A 75 14.35 -5.06 -6.22
C ARG A 75 13.37 -5.64 -7.23
N ILE A 76 12.84 -4.77 -8.10
CA ILE A 76 11.92 -5.15 -9.17
C ILE A 76 12.57 -4.76 -10.50
N GLU A 77 12.73 -5.74 -11.38
CA GLU A 77 13.21 -5.52 -12.75
C GLU A 77 12.10 -4.84 -13.57
N GLY A 78 12.43 -3.76 -14.29
CA GLY A 78 11.45 -2.98 -15.06
C GLY A 78 11.28 -1.53 -14.62
N GLY A 79 11.86 -1.13 -13.49
CA GLY A 79 12.13 0.28 -13.17
C GLY A 79 10.96 1.06 -12.57
N LYS A 80 11.35 2.18 -11.95
CA LYS A 80 10.50 3.16 -11.27
C LYS A 80 9.38 3.67 -12.17
N GLY A 81 8.20 3.92 -11.61
CA GLY A 81 7.07 4.43 -12.38
C GLY A 81 5.76 4.42 -11.61
N TRP A 82 4.67 4.57 -12.35
CA TRP A 82 3.31 4.43 -11.83
C TRP A 82 2.93 2.95 -11.86
N PHE A 83 2.54 2.42 -10.71
CA PHE A 83 2.09 1.04 -10.57
C PHE A 83 0.59 0.97 -10.38
N ASP A 84 -0.03 -0.08 -10.90
CA ASP A 84 -1.39 -0.46 -10.59
C ASP A 84 -1.41 -1.93 -10.16
N ALA A 85 -2.39 -2.32 -9.35
CA ALA A 85 -2.59 -3.71 -8.96
C ALA A 85 -4.00 -4.15 -9.27
N GLU A 86 -4.09 -5.31 -9.92
CA GLU A 86 -5.36 -5.95 -10.24
C GLU A 86 -5.54 -7.22 -9.41
N VAL A 87 -6.78 -7.47 -9.01
CA VAL A 87 -7.14 -8.72 -8.34
C VAL A 87 -7.19 -9.82 -9.38
N TYR A 88 -6.20 -10.71 -9.34
CA TYR A 88 -6.19 -11.90 -10.18
C TYR A 88 -6.88 -13.06 -9.47
N VAL A 89 -7.86 -13.66 -10.15
CA VAL A 89 -8.52 -14.91 -9.72
C VAL A 89 -8.21 -15.96 -10.77
N GLU A 90 -7.54 -17.04 -10.35
CA GLU A 90 -7.21 -18.13 -11.26
C GLU A 90 -8.49 -18.75 -11.85
N SER A 91 -8.43 -18.99 -13.16
CA SER A 91 -9.44 -19.76 -13.87
C SER A 91 -8.86 -21.12 -14.23
N LEU A 92 -9.68 -22.18 -14.12
CA LEU A 92 -9.33 -23.52 -14.60
C LEU A 92 -9.32 -23.62 -16.14
N VAL A 93 -9.59 -22.52 -16.84
CA VAL A 93 -9.49 -22.43 -18.29
C VAL A 93 -8.03 -22.17 -18.66
N SER A 94 -7.39 -23.15 -19.28
CA SER A 94 -6.04 -22.97 -19.83
C SER A 94 -6.07 -21.90 -20.93
N PRO A 95 -5.15 -20.92 -20.94
CA PRO A 95 -5.02 -20.02 -22.08
C PRO A 95 -4.73 -20.89 -23.31
N MET A 96 -5.68 -20.93 -24.25
CA MET A 96 -5.49 -21.71 -25.47
C MET A 96 -4.25 -21.17 -26.17
N LYS A 97 -3.30 -22.07 -26.45
CA LYS A 97 -2.19 -21.75 -27.35
C LYS A 97 -2.75 -21.70 -28.76
N ASP A 98 -2.88 -20.50 -29.31
CA ASP A 98 -2.84 -20.31 -30.76
C ASP A 98 -1.40 -20.48 -31.27
#